data_AF-A0A4Q6B6Z6-F1
#
_entry.id   AF-A0A4Q6B6Z6-F1
#
_cell.length_a   1.000
_cell.length_b   1.000
_cell.length_c   1.000
_cell.angle_alpha   90.00
_cell.angle_beta   90.00
_cell.angle_gamma   90.00
#
_symmetry.space_group_name_H-M   'P 1'
#
loop_
_entity.id
_entity.type
_entity.pdbx_description
1 polymer ?
#
loop_
_entity_poly.entity_id
_entity_poly.type
_entity_poly.pdbx_seq_one_letter_code
_entity_poly.pdbx_strand_id
1 'polypeptide(L)'
;MPSEPKPRSIFLDGRSWPLFHGIASLFLVTLFALHWTGMDAVFDSRISSPLLFQLREMMGYTAPLNPRVKILALDDSTFSYLGGPRLSYEQMDALLAHIAAKKPKAILIDSLLADTPYSMPQAAGAAVDVPVFSGSFLSDVKLKYRLESDLSTDFYKPESYLSNVYSIKHLNYKLDTHEGWFVYGHSRSYDSLIKGAGHITYNRDTTISPFYLLSDKTLIPHLSLFAADSIKLEEDQLRINNHEVPLTKAGRIMINHRNPDYFYKRAMSLRFFVQRAMLKQPEPKINEGDVVIILFAFATGNTDFHEGGPFGDIPGGMIIASMVSDILDGTWL
;
A
#
# COMPACT_ATOMS: atom_id res chain seq x y z
N MET A 1 -70.78 11.17 30.82
CA MET A 1 -69.78 10.08 30.82
C MET A 1 -68.45 10.69 31.20
N PRO A 2 -67.79 10.25 32.28
CA PRO A 2 -66.46 10.75 32.62
C PRO A 2 -65.48 10.35 31.51
N SER A 3 -64.75 11.31 30.96
CA SER A 3 -63.75 11.07 29.94
C SER A 3 -62.62 10.22 30.52
N GLU A 4 -62.33 9.07 29.92
CA GLU A 4 -61.17 8.26 30.31
C GLU A 4 -59.91 9.12 30.28
N PRO A 5 -59.08 9.07 31.35
CA PRO A 5 -57.85 9.84 31.39
C PRO A 5 -56.93 9.37 30.26
N LYS A 6 -56.58 10.28 29.35
CA LYS A 6 -55.61 9.99 28.28
C LYS A 6 -54.30 9.52 28.93
N PRO A 7 -53.73 8.38 28.49
CA PRO A 7 -52.47 7.89 29.03
C PRO A 7 -51.40 8.99 28.86
N ARG A 8 -50.85 9.46 29.98
CA ARG A 8 -49.75 10.41 29.95
C ARG A 8 -48.52 9.67 29.44
N SER A 9 -47.83 10.28 28.49
CA SER A 9 -46.57 9.76 27.97
C SER A 9 -45.60 9.54 29.13
N ILE A 10 -45.00 8.35 29.19
CA ILE A 10 -43.99 7.99 30.20
C ILE A 10 -42.81 8.99 30.20
N PHE A 11 -42.57 9.66 29.06
CA PHE A 11 -41.54 10.70 28.92
C PHE A 11 -41.90 12.03 29.60
N LEU A 12 -43.19 12.31 29.83
CA LEU A 12 -43.66 13.57 30.43
C LEU A 12 -43.84 13.49 31.96
N ASP A 13 -43.95 12.28 32.53
CA ASP A 13 -44.18 12.09 33.96
C ASP A 13 -42.90 12.09 34.81
N GLY A 14 -41.74 12.44 34.23
CA GLY A 14 -40.46 12.58 34.96
C GLY A 14 -39.80 11.26 35.38
N ARG A 15 -40.56 10.16 35.47
CA ARG A 15 -40.09 8.84 35.91
C ARG A 15 -39.10 8.17 34.95
N SER A 16 -39.07 8.58 33.68
CA SER A 16 -38.11 8.10 32.69
C SER A 16 -36.74 8.76 32.79
N TRP A 17 -36.61 9.89 33.50
CA TRP A 17 -35.34 10.64 33.59
C TRP A 17 -34.22 9.85 34.25
N PRO A 18 -34.43 9.17 35.41
CA PRO A 18 -33.40 8.32 36.01
C PRO A 18 -32.97 7.17 35.10
N LEU A 19 -33.91 6.57 34.36
CA LEU A 19 -33.61 5.51 33.42
C LEU A 19 -32.77 6.02 32.24
N PHE A 20 -33.16 7.16 31.65
CA PHE A 20 -32.41 7.79 30.58
C PHE A 20 -31.00 8.19 31.02
N HIS A 21 -30.87 8.78 32.23
CA HIS A 21 -29.58 9.14 32.80
C HIS A 21 -28.74 7.90 33.08
N GLY A 22 -29.34 6.84 33.64
CA GLY A 22 -28.66 5.57 33.87
C GLY A 22 -28.12 4.95 32.58
N ILE A 23 -28.92 4.93 31.51
CA ILE A 23 -28.50 4.42 30.20
C ILE A 23 -27.41 5.30 29.60
N ALA A 24 -27.57 6.63 29.63
CA ALA A 24 -26.57 7.56 29.10
C ALA A 24 -25.23 7.48 29.87
N SER A 25 -25.28 7.39 31.20
CA SER A 25 -24.10 7.19 32.03
C SER A 25 -23.44 5.85 31.77
N LEU A 26 -24.21 4.76 31.66
CA LEU A 26 -23.67 3.45 31.32
C LEU A 26 -22.99 3.49 29.95
N PHE A 27 -23.64 4.10 28.95
CA PHE A 27 -23.09 4.27 27.61
C PHE A 27 -21.79 5.07 27.62
N LEU A 28 -21.73 6.20 28.35
CA LEU A 28 -20.51 6.98 28.51
C LEU A 28 -19.40 6.17 29.20
N VAL A 29 -19.71 5.45 30.28
CA VAL A 29 -18.75 4.58 30.97
C VAL A 29 -18.22 3.50 30.03
N THR A 30 -19.09 2.89 29.20
CA THR A 30 -18.66 1.94 28.17
C THR A 30 -17.74 2.59 27.15
N LEU A 31 -18.06 3.78 26.63
CA LEU A 31 -17.20 4.50 25.68
C LEU A 31 -15.83 4.84 26.29
N PHE A 32 -15.79 5.30 27.55
CA PHE A 32 -14.55 5.57 28.27
C PHE A 32 -13.74 4.29 28.49
N ALA A 33 -14.39 3.18 28.86
CA ALA A 33 -13.72 1.89 29.01
C ALA A 33 -13.14 1.39 27.69
N LEU A 34 -13.86 1.53 26.57
CA LEU A 34 -13.38 1.18 25.23
C LEU A 34 -12.16 2.02 24.82
N HIS A 35 -12.21 3.32 25.08
CA HIS A 35 -11.07 4.21 24.83
C HIS A 35 -9.84 3.82 25.68
N TRP A 36 -10.03 3.56 26.98
CA TRP A 36 -8.92 3.23 27.88
C TRP A 36 -8.30 1.85 27.59
N THR A 37 -9.08 0.91 27.08
CA THR A 37 -8.60 -0.45 26.77
C THR A 37 -7.87 -0.55 25.43
N GLY A 38 -7.81 0.52 24.63
CA GLY A 38 -7.26 0.49 23.28
C GLY A 38 -8.09 -0.34 22.29
N MET A 39 -9.37 -0.58 22.63
CA MET A 39 -10.31 -1.25 21.73
C MET A 39 -10.84 -0.29 20.64
N ASP A 40 -10.55 1.00 20.73
CA ASP A 40 -10.89 2.01 19.73
C ASP A 40 -10.39 1.61 18.33
N ALA A 41 -9.16 1.13 18.20
CA ALA A 41 -8.63 0.64 16.93
C ALA A 41 -9.41 -0.56 16.38
N VAL A 42 -9.91 -1.44 17.24
CA VAL A 42 -10.73 -2.60 16.84
C VAL A 42 -12.11 -2.14 16.38
N PHE A 43 -12.75 -1.22 17.13
CA PHE A 43 -14.03 -0.65 16.74
C PHE A 43 -13.94 0.11 15.42
N ASP A 44 -12.89 0.90 15.24
CA ASP A 44 -12.69 1.66 14.01
C ASP A 44 -12.47 0.73 12.81
N SER A 45 -11.54 -0.22 12.91
CA SER A 45 -11.23 -1.14 11.80
C SER A 45 -12.34 -2.16 11.50
N ARG A 46 -13.06 -2.65 12.51
CA ARG A 46 -14.06 -3.74 12.33
C ARG A 46 -15.50 -3.26 12.21
N ILE A 47 -15.82 -2.02 12.60
CA ILE A 47 -17.21 -1.51 12.58
C ILE A 47 -17.31 -0.18 11.82
N SER A 48 -16.62 0.86 12.28
CA SER A 48 -16.78 2.22 11.73
C SER A 48 -16.30 2.31 10.28
N SER A 49 -15.06 1.90 10.02
CA SER A 49 -14.44 1.95 8.69
C SER A 49 -15.22 1.12 7.66
N PRO A 50 -15.64 -0.13 7.95
CA PRO A 50 -16.52 -0.88 7.05
C PRO A 50 -17.84 -0.19 6.73
N LEU A 51 -18.52 0.36 7.74
CA LEU A 51 -19.78 1.08 7.54
C LEU A 51 -19.59 2.33 6.68
N LEU A 52 -18.57 3.14 6.99
CA LEU A 52 -18.24 4.35 6.23
C LEU A 52 -17.88 4.01 4.79
N PHE A 53 -17.10 2.95 4.56
CA PHE A 53 -16.77 2.47 3.23
C PHE A 53 -18.02 2.04 2.46
N GLN A 54 -18.91 1.23 3.06
CA GLN A 54 -20.15 0.80 2.42
C GLN A 54 -21.07 1.96 2.07
N LEU A 55 -21.22 2.94 2.97
CA LEU A 55 -21.99 4.16 2.69
C LEU A 55 -21.38 4.95 1.53
N ARG A 56 -20.05 5.12 1.52
CA ARG A 56 -19.33 5.80 0.44
C ARG A 56 -19.49 5.08 -0.90
N GLU A 57 -19.41 3.75 -0.89
CA GLU A 57 -19.64 2.90 -2.07
C GLU A 57 -21.07 3.02 -2.57
N MET A 58 -22.07 2.95 -1.68
CA MET A 58 -23.49 3.12 -2.03
C MET A 58 -23.80 4.50 -2.61
N MET A 59 -23.10 5.53 -2.15
CA MET A 59 -23.21 6.90 -2.69
C MET A 59 -22.40 7.13 -3.97
N GLY A 60 -21.61 6.14 -4.43
CA GLY A 60 -20.77 6.27 -5.62
C GLY A 60 -19.55 7.18 -5.44
N TYR A 61 -19.11 7.41 -4.20
CA TYR A 61 -17.96 8.26 -3.88
C TYR A 61 -16.63 7.47 -3.75
N THR A 62 -16.66 6.14 -3.82
CA THR A 62 -15.43 5.36 -3.94
C THR A 62 -14.85 5.53 -5.33
N ALA A 63 -13.63 6.07 -5.44
CA ALA A 63 -12.97 6.24 -6.72
C ALA A 63 -12.73 4.88 -7.41
N PRO A 64 -12.91 4.78 -8.74
CA PRO A 64 -12.48 3.58 -9.47
C PRO A 64 -10.96 3.45 -9.42
N LEU A 65 -10.44 2.28 -9.82
CA LEU A 65 -9.00 2.15 -10.06
C LEU A 65 -8.62 2.95 -11.32
N ASN A 66 -7.51 3.68 -11.30
CA ASN A 66 -7.03 4.46 -12.45
C ASN A 66 -6.73 3.52 -13.64
N PRO A 67 -7.18 3.81 -14.87
CA PRO A 67 -7.00 2.94 -16.03
C PRO A 67 -5.53 2.68 -16.42
N ARG A 68 -4.60 3.57 -16.02
CA ARG A 68 -3.15 3.44 -16.25
C ARG A 68 -2.45 2.49 -15.28
N VAL A 69 -3.13 2.07 -14.21
CA VAL A 69 -2.62 1.02 -13.32
C VAL A 69 -2.84 -0.34 -13.96
N LYS A 70 -1.75 -1.06 -14.29
CA LYS A 70 -1.80 -2.43 -14.83
C LYS A 70 -1.36 -3.40 -13.76
N ILE A 71 -2.28 -4.28 -13.33
CA ILE A 71 -2.00 -5.27 -12.30
C ILE A 71 -1.73 -6.60 -12.99
N LEU A 72 -0.51 -7.11 -12.86
CA LEU A 72 -0.10 -8.42 -13.35
C LEU A 72 0.02 -9.35 -12.14
N ALA A 73 -0.75 -10.42 -12.13
CA ALA A 73 -0.89 -11.28 -10.96
C ALA A 73 -0.39 -12.70 -11.24
N LEU A 74 0.39 -13.26 -10.31
CA LEU A 74 0.65 -14.69 -10.26
C LEU A 74 -0.60 -15.40 -9.72
N ASP A 75 -1.47 -15.80 -10.63
CA ASP A 75 -2.67 -16.62 -10.39
C ASP A 75 -2.37 -18.12 -10.54
N ASP A 76 -3.36 -18.98 -10.28
CA ASP A 76 -3.22 -20.44 -10.41
C ASP A 76 -2.79 -20.86 -11.81
N SER A 77 -3.24 -20.14 -12.84
CA SER A 77 -2.82 -20.41 -14.21
C SER A 77 -1.33 -20.10 -14.42
N THR A 78 -0.83 -19.03 -13.81
CA THR A 78 0.59 -18.67 -13.85
C THR A 78 1.40 -19.68 -13.07
N PHE A 79 0.97 -20.04 -11.86
CA PHE A 79 1.62 -21.04 -11.03
C PHE A 79 1.77 -22.38 -11.79
N SER A 80 0.68 -22.85 -12.40
CA SER A 80 0.68 -24.08 -13.20
C SER A 80 1.61 -24.00 -14.42
N TYR A 81 1.65 -22.85 -15.11
CA TYR A 81 2.53 -22.64 -16.26
C TYR A 81 4.02 -22.62 -15.88
N LEU A 82 4.36 -21.98 -14.76
CA LEU A 82 5.74 -21.88 -14.28
C LEU A 82 6.22 -23.17 -13.60
N GLY A 83 5.30 -24.02 -13.14
CA GLY A 83 5.60 -25.16 -12.29
C GLY A 83 5.96 -24.77 -10.85
N GLY A 84 5.58 -23.56 -10.41
CA GLY A 84 5.87 -23.05 -9.07
C GLY A 84 5.55 -21.56 -8.90
N PRO A 85 5.77 -21.00 -7.69
CA PRO A 85 5.40 -19.62 -7.37
C PRO A 85 6.45 -18.58 -7.80
N ARG A 86 7.42 -18.97 -8.63
CA ARG A 86 8.59 -18.16 -8.94
C ARG A 86 8.90 -18.16 -10.42
N LEU A 87 9.32 -17.01 -10.92
CA LEU A 87 9.96 -16.90 -12.22
C LEU A 87 11.43 -17.26 -12.07
N SER A 88 11.99 -17.93 -13.07
CA SER A 88 13.45 -17.97 -13.23
C SER A 88 13.99 -16.57 -13.51
N TYR A 89 15.29 -16.37 -13.34
CA TYR A 89 15.90 -15.09 -13.70
C TYR A 89 15.67 -14.74 -15.17
N GLU A 90 15.83 -15.71 -16.07
CA GLU A 90 15.57 -15.53 -17.52
C GLU A 90 14.12 -15.09 -17.79
N GLN A 91 13.15 -15.70 -17.11
CA GLN A 91 11.75 -15.32 -17.24
C GLN A 91 11.49 -13.91 -16.69
N MET A 92 12.12 -13.54 -15.57
CA MET A 92 12.01 -12.20 -15.00
C MET A 92 12.63 -11.14 -15.91
N ASP A 93 13.87 -11.36 -16.37
CA ASP A 93 14.58 -10.46 -17.29
C ASP A 93 13.80 -10.27 -18.59
N ALA A 94 13.37 -11.37 -19.23
CA ALA A 94 12.56 -11.31 -20.44
C ALA A 94 11.24 -10.58 -20.22
N LEU A 95 10.54 -10.86 -19.10
CA LEU A 95 9.29 -10.18 -18.74
C LEU A 95 9.50 -8.68 -18.56
N LEU A 96 10.52 -8.27 -17.80
CA LEU A 96 10.79 -6.86 -17.52
C LEU A 96 11.21 -6.12 -18.80
N ALA A 97 12.08 -6.70 -19.62
CA ALA A 97 12.44 -6.14 -20.92
C ALA A 97 11.23 -6.01 -21.85
N HIS A 98 10.35 -7.01 -21.86
CA HIS A 98 9.14 -7.02 -22.67
C HIS A 98 8.15 -5.91 -22.26
N ILE A 99 7.97 -5.70 -20.95
CA ILE A 99 7.16 -4.62 -20.40
C ILE A 99 7.83 -3.26 -20.66
N ALA A 100 9.13 -3.14 -20.41
CA ALA A 100 9.90 -1.90 -20.56
C ALA A 100 9.92 -1.39 -22.01
N ALA A 101 9.85 -2.29 -23.00
CA ALA A 101 9.71 -1.91 -24.41
C ALA A 101 8.45 -1.08 -24.72
N LYS A 102 7.44 -1.11 -23.84
CA LYS A 102 6.23 -0.27 -23.93
C LYS A 102 6.37 1.07 -23.22
N LYS A 103 7.53 1.35 -22.62
CA LYS A 103 7.85 2.58 -21.90
C LYS A 103 6.81 2.94 -20.83
N PRO A 104 6.38 2.01 -19.96
CA PRO A 104 5.60 2.41 -18.79
C PRO A 104 6.41 3.40 -17.94
N LYS A 105 5.71 4.18 -17.12
CA LYS A 105 6.34 5.15 -16.21
C LYS A 105 7.23 4.46 -15.18
N ALA A 106 6.74 3.36 -14.62
CA ALA A 106 7.45 2.55 -13.65
C ALA A 106 6.90 1.12 -13.64
N ILE A 107 7.74 0.18 -13.20
CA ILE A 107 7.37 -1.20 -12.88
C ILE A 107 7.59 -1.40 -11.38
N LEU A 108 6.53 -1.72 -10.64
CA LEU A 108 6.58 -1.97 -9.20
C LEU A 108 6.37 -3.47 -8.96
N ILE A 109 7.25 -4.08 -8.17
CA ILE A 109 7.19 -5.49 -7.85
C ILE A 109 6.85 -5.63 -6.36
N ASP A 110 5.65 -6.13 -6.08
CA ASP A 110 5.20 -6.44 -4.73
C ASP A 110 5.80 -7.78 -4.26
N SER A 111 7.11 -7.73 -4.02
CA SER A 111 7.91 -8.80 -3.45
C SER A 111 9.27 -8.27 -3.05
N LEU A 112 9.86 -8.87 -2.03
CA LEU A 112 11.24 -8.62 -1.66
C LEU A 112 12.23 -9.12 -2.72
N LEU A 113 11.88 -10.14 -3.52
CA LEU A 113 12.83 -10.85 -4.42
C LEU A 113 14.12 -11.29 -3.71
N ALA A 114 13.99 -11.65 -2.43
CA ALA A 114 15.14 -11.81 -1.55
C ALA A 114 15.96 -13.09 -1.81
N ASP A 115 15.38 -14.07 -2.51
CA ASP A 115 16.02 -15.35 -2.77
C ASP A 115 16.87 -15.28 -4.05
N THR A 116 18.09 -15.82 -3.98
CA THR A 116 18.95 -15.96 -5.15
C THR A 116 18.35 -16.99 -6.11
N PRO A 117 18.25 -16.69 -7.41
CA PRO A 117 17.73 -17.64 -8.38
C PRO A 117 18.58 -18.93 -8.41
N TYR A 118 17.93 -20.08 -8.67
CA TYR A 118 18.56 -21.40 -8.67
C TYR A 118 19.72 -21.55 -9.67
N SER A 119 19.74 -20.72 -10.71
CA SER A 119 20.83 -20.60 -11.67
C SER A 119 21.08 -19.13 -11.95
N MET A 120 22.27 -18.64 -11.58
CA MET A 120 22.74 -17.34 -12.03
C MET A 120 23.06 -17.43 -13.52
N PRO A 121 22.49 -16.57 -14.38
CA PRO A 121 22.91 -16.53 -15.77
C PRO A 121 24.38 -16.11 -15.87
N GLN A 122 25.08 -16.62 -16.89
CA GLN A 122 26.48 -16.22 -17.16
C GLN A 122 26.61 -14.75 -17.58
N ALA A 123 25.54 -14.15 -18.07
CA ALA A 123 25.46 -12.74 -18.44
C ALA A 123 24.40 -12.05 -17.58
N ALA A 124 24.72 -10.85 -17.09
CA ALA A 124 23.72 -9.98 -16.47
C ALA A 124 22.60 -9.67 -17.47
N GLY A 125 21.35 -9.59 -16.98
CA GLY A 125 20.18 -9.23 -17.78
C GLY A 125 20.34 -7.88 -18.49
N ALA A 126 19.49 -7.65 -19.49
CA ALA A 126 19.51 -6.39 -20.23
C ALA A 126 19.04 -5.26 -19.29
N ALA A 127 19.91 -4.29 -19.01
CA ALA A 127 19.50 -3.09 -18.30
C ALA A 127 18.30 -2.46 -19.03
N VAL A 128 17.18 -2.32 -18.33
CA VAL A 128 15.97 -1.69 -18.88
C VAL A 128 15.99 -0.19 -18.55
N ASP A 129 15.64 0.63 -19.54
CA ASP A 129 15.63 2.10 -19.37
C ASP A 129 14.58 2.55 -18.35
N VAL A 130 13.45 1.84 -18.31
CA VAL A 130 12.33 2.11 -17.38
C VAL A 130 12.73 1.76 -15.95
N PRO A 131 12.41 2.60 -14.95
CA PRO A 131 12.71 2.28 -13.57
C PRO A 131 11.85 1.11 -13.05
N VAL A 132 12.52 0.11 -12.46
CA VAL A 132 11.90 -1.04 -11.80
C VAL A 132 12.23 -0.97 -10.30
N PHE A 133 11.21 -1.12 -9.47
CA PHE A 133 11.34 -1.06 -8.01
C PHE A 133 10.74 -2.31 -7.36
N SER A 134 11.32 -2.75 -6.25
CA SER A 134 10.83 -3.91 -5.48
C SER A 134 10.40 -3.51 -4.07
N GLY A 135 9.74 -4.43 -3.37
CA GLY A 135 9.50 -4.29 -1.94
C GLY A 135 10.79 -4.42 -1.12
N SER A 136 10.79 -3.83 0.07
CA SER A 136 11.76 -4.05 1.13
C SER A 136 11.09 -4.33 2.47
N PHE A 137 11.82 -5.03 3.33
CA PHE A 137 11.46 -5.37 4.69
C PHE A 137 12.50 -4.77 5.64
N LEU A 138 12.05 -4.26 6.78
CA LEU A 138 12.90 -3.67 7.80
C LEU A 138 12.93 -4.54 9.06
N SER A 139 14.07 -4.59 9.73
CA SER A 139 14.26 -5.37 10.94
C SER A 139 15.13 -4.61 11.94
N ASP A 140 14.76 -4.63 13.22
CA ASP A 140 15.57 -4.12 14.33
C ASP A 140 16.76 -5.04 14.66
N VAL A 141 16.71 -6.28 14.18
CA VAL A 141 17.78 -7.27 14.34
C VAL A 141 18.36 -7.65 12.98
N LYS A 142 19.70 -7.76 12.92
CA LYS A 142 20.39 -8.22 11.72
C LYS A 142 20.03 -9.68 11.41
N LEU A 143 19.43 -9.90 10.26
CA LEU A 143 19.05 -11.23 9.78
C LEU A 143 20.28 -11.98 9.25
N LYS A 144 20.48 -13.20 9.75
CA LYS A 144 21.52 -14.10 9.24
C LYS A 144 21.20 -14.52 7.80
N TYR A 145 22.22 -14.69 6.98
CA TYR A 145 22.13 -15.15 5.59
C TYR A 145 21.38 -14.21 4.62
N ARG A 146 21.07 -12.98 5.04
CA ARG A 146 20.56 -11.91 4.18
C ARG A 146 21.60 -10.80 4.08
N LEU A 147 21.73 -10.21 2.90
CA LEU A 147 22.52 -9.01 2.68
C LEU A 147 21.62 -7.79 2.80
N GLU A 148 22.11 -6.77 3.47
CA GLU A 148 21.43 -5.48 3.56
C GLU A 148 21.36 -4.82 2.19
N SER A 149 20.26 -4.12 1.95
CA SER A 149 20.06 -3.29 0.77
C SER A 149 21.09 -2.17 0.73
N ASP A 150 21.55 -1.83 -0.48
CA ASP A 150 22.34 -0.62 -0.67
C ASP A 150 21.41 0.60 -0.62
N LEU A 151 21.64 1.46 0.38
CA LEU A 151 20.88 2.68 0.63
C LEU A 151 21.63 3.95 0.18
N SER A 152 22.69 3.81 -0.64
CA SER A 152 23.51 4.94 -1.09
C SER A 152 22.87 5.78 -2.21
N THR A 153 21.84 5.26 -2.87
CA THR A 153 21.18 5.93 -3.99
C THR A 153 20.35 7.14 -3.54
N ASP A 154 20.07 8.05 -4.46
CA ASP A 154 19.36 9.29 -4.15
C ASP A 154 17.90 9.02 -3.69
N PHE A 155 17.30 7.88 -4.03
CA PHE A 155 15.95 7.52 -3.56
C PHE A 155 15.83 7.45 -2.04
N TYR A 156 16.94 7.28 -1.32
CA TYR A 156 16.92 7.15 0.13
C TYR A 156 17.38 8.42 0.84
N LYS A 157 17.82 9.43 0.08
CA LYS A 157 18.32 10.69 0.63
C LYS A 157 17.15 11.64 0.89
N PRO A 158 17.00 12.18 2.10
CA PRO A 158 15.97 13.18 2.42
C PRO A 158 15.97 14.37 1.45
N GLU A 159 17.15 14.76 0.95
CA GLU A 159 17.35 15.87 0.01
C GLU A 159 16.65 15.65 -1.34
N SER A 160 16.32 14.40 -1.69
CA SER A 160 15.54 14.09 -2.89
C SER A 160 14.06 14.45 -2.77
N TYR A 161 13.59 14.68 -1.54
CA TYR A 161 12.19 14.94 -1.22
C TYR A 161 11.97 16.29 -0.54
N LEU A 162 12.98 16.81 0.16
CA LEU A 162 12.92 18.11 0.82
C LEU A 162 13.38 19.22 -0.13
N SER A 163 12.84 20.42 0.04
CA SER A 163 13.46 21.60 -0.58
C SER A 163 14.82 21.90 0.07
N ASN A 164 15.74 22.56 -0.63
CA ASN A 164 17.06 22.95 -0.11
C ASN A 164 17.00 23.84 1.16
N VAL A 165 15.82 24.36 1.50
CA VAL A 165 15.60 25.21 2.66
C VAL A 165 15.19 24.39 3.89
N TYR A 166 14.69 23.18 3.71
CA TYR A 166 14.17 22.34 4.77
C TYR A 166 15.09 21.16 5.11
N SER A 167 14.99 20.73 6.36
CA SER A 167 15.52 19.46 6.86
C SER A 167 14.38 18.70 7.51
N ILE A 168 14.57 17.41 7.78
CA ILE A 168 13.54 16.57 8.43
C ILE A 168 13.05 17.18 9.76
N LYS A 169 13.91 17.92 10.47
CA LYS A 169 13.60 18.58 11.75
C LYS A 169 12.65 19.77 11.60
N HIS A 170 12.45 20.27 10.38
CA HIS A 170 11.51 21.34 10.09
C HIS A 170 10.12 20.83 9.72
N LEU A 171 9.89 19.51 9.70
CA LEU A 171 8.56 18.97 9.43
C LEU A 171 7.69 19.09 10.70
N ASN A 172 6.49 19.67 10.55
CA ASN A 172 5.49 19.80 11.62
C ASN A 172 4.60 18.55 11.76
N TYR A 173 4.77 17.58 10.86
CA TYR A 173 4.20 16.23 10.98
C TYR A 173 5.29 15.19 11.26
N LYS A 174 4.88 14.04 11.81
CA LYS A 174 5.80 12.98 12.22
C LYS A 174 6.12 12.05 11.04
N LEU A 175 7.32 11.52 11.02
CA LEU A 175 7.66 10.35 10.22
C LEU A 175 7.79 9.16 11.17
N ASP A 176 7.41 7.96 10.73
CA ASP A 176 7.62 6.75 11.53
C ASP A 176 9.12 6.44 11.57
N THR A 177 9.70 6.49 12.77
CA THR A 177 11.14 6.35 12.99
C THR A 177 11.54 4.92 13.32
N HIS A 178 12.53 4.42 12.60
CA HIS A 178 13.12 3.08 12.74
C HIS A 178 14.65 3.21 12.81
N GLU A 179 15.13 4.02 13.75
CA GLU A 179 16.54 4.39 13.83
C GLU A 179 17.44 3.16 14.02
N GLY A 180 18.46 3.03 13.16
CA GLY A 180 19.42 1.92 13.21
C GLY A 180 18.88 0.56 12.73
N TRP A 181 17.66 0.51 12.18
CA TRP A 181 17.12 -0.74 11.62
C TRP A 181 17.82 -1.11 10.31
N PHE A 182 17.84 -2.42 10.05
CA PHE A 182 18.42 -3.01 8.85
C PHE A 182 17.34 -3.14 7.76
N VAL A 183 17.69 -2.80 6.52
CA VAL A 183 16.80 -2.91 5.36
C VAL A 183 17.20 -4.08 4.48
N TYR A 184 16.22 -4.90 4.11
CA TYR A 184 16.39 -6.08 3.26
C TYR A 184 15.44 -6.02 2.07
N GLY A 185 16.00 -6.03 0.87
CA GLY A 185 15.25 -6.05 -0.40
C GLY A 185 15.64 -7.24 -1.26
N HIS A 186 15.85 -6.97 -2.55
CA HIS A 186 16.16 -8.00 -3.54
C HIS A 186 17.56 -8.59 -3.35
N SER A 187 17.70 -9.85 -3.78
CA SER A 187 19.00 -10.50 -3.90
C SER A 187 19.89 -9.72 -4.87
N ARG A 188 21.19 -9.64 -4.58
CA ARG A 188 22.21 -8.96 -5.42
C ARG A 188 22.23 -9.39 -6.89
N SER A 189 21.70 -10.59 -7.15
CA SER A 189 21.47 -11.10 -8.49
C SER A 189 20.58 -10.19 -9.35
N TYR A 190 19.69 -9.41 -8.74
CA TYR A 190 18.76 -8.50 -9.38
C TYR A 190 19.25 -7.04 -9.44
N ASP A 191 20.48 -6.72 -8.98
CA ASP A 191 21.02 -5.35 -8.95
C ASP A 191 21.01 -4.67 -10.34
N SER A 192 21.10 -5.46 -11.42
CA SER A 192 21.03 -4.97 -12.81
C SER A 192 19.61 -4.67 -13.29
N LEU A 193 18.60 -5.21 -12.63
CA LEU A 193 17.20 -5.10 -13.01
C LEU A 193 16.44 -4.10 -12.14
N ILE A 194 16.79 -3.99 -10.85
CA ILE A 194 16.05 -3.21 -9.85
C ILE A 194 16.83 -1.96 -9.47
N LYS A 195 16.21 -0.78 -9.65
CA LYS A 195 16.84 0.52 -9.37
C LYS A 195 16.75 0.93 -7.89
N GLY A 196 15.79 0.39 -7.16
CA GLY A 196 15.59 0.70 -5.74
C GLY A 196 14.49 -0.16 -5.13
N ALA A 197 14.31 -0.03 -3.82
CA ALA A 197 13.27 -0.75 -3.09
C ALA A 197 12.55 0.17 -2.11
N GLY A 198 11.24 0.03 -2.01
CA GLY A 198 10.41 0.76 -1.04
C GLY A 198 9.79 -0.21 -0.04
N HIS A 199 9.49 0.26 1.16
CA HIS A 199 8.84 -0.60 2.14
C HIS A 199 7.43 -0.97 1.66
N ILE A 200 7.00 -2.20 1.97
CA ILE A 200 5.67 -2.76 1.65
C ILE A 200 4.93 -3.12 2.95
N THR A 201 5.18 -2.35 3.99
CA THR A 201 4.58 -2.51 5.32
C THR A 201 3.38 -1.56 5.45
N TYR A 202 2.34 -2.06 6.08
CA TYR A 202 1.09 -1.34 6.27
C TYR A 202 0.77 -1.26 7.77
N ASN A 203 0.14 -0.17 8.19
CA ASN A 203 -0.28 -0.01 9.57
C ASN A 203 -1.62 -0.73 9.79
N ARG A 204 -1.91 -1.10 11.05
CA ARG A 204 -3.15 -1.81 11.43
C ARG A 204 -4.40 -0.91 11.42
N ASP A 205 -4.23 0.39 11.22
CA ASP A 205 -5.24 1.45 11.33
C ASP A 205 -5.68 1.99 9.96
N THR A 206 -5.62 1.18 8.89
CA THR A 206 -5.92 1.59 7.49
C THR A 206 -5.02 2.70 6.93
N THR A 207 -3.86 2.94 7.55
CA THR A 207 -2.90 3.93 7.08
C THR A 207 -1.63 3.29 6.54
N ILE A 208 -0.86 4.11 5.83
CA ILE A 208 0.51 3.80 5.41
C ILE A 208 1.42 4.94 5.83
N SER A 209 2.57 4.57 6.36
CA SER A 209 3.67 5.50 6.58
C SER A 209 4.27 5.84 5.21
N PRO A 210 4.23 7.09 4.74
CA PRO A 210 4.77 7.41 3.41
C PRO A 210 6.28 7.16 3.36
N PHE A 211 6.97 7.38 4.47
CA PHE A 211 8.38 7.15 4.65
C PHE A 211 8.67 6.53 6.01
N TYR A 212 9.69 5.69 6.07
CA TYR A 212 10.39 5.34 7.31
C TYR A 212 11.69 6.12 7.46
N LEU A 213 11.88 6.72 8.63
CA LEU A 213 13.09 7.46 8.98
C LEU A 213 14.08 6.54 9.70
N LEU A 214 15.18 6.17 9.03
CA LEU A 214 16.24 5.35 9.64
C LEU A 214 17.33 6.19 10.29
N SER A 215 17.54 7.40 9.78
CA SER A 215 18.44 8.41 10.35
C SER A 215 18.12 9.75 9.71
N ASP A 216 18.68 10.84 10.25
CA ASP A 216 18.60 12.19 9.64
C ASP A 216 19.05 12.25 8.17
N LYS A 217 19.69 11.19 7.64
CA LYS A 217 20.23 11.10 6.28
C LYS A 217 19.60 9.99 5.44
N THR A 218 18.64 9.24 5.97
CA THR A 218 18.12 8.06 5.27
C THR A 218 16.62 7.89 5.51
N LEU A 219 15.87 7.96 4.42
CA LEU A 219 14.44 7.65 4.34
C LEU A 219 14.23 6.42 3.47
N ILE A 220 13.29 5.56 3.85
CA ILE A 220 12.78 4.50 2.99
C ILE A 220 11.37 4.89 2.55
N PRO A 221 11.13 5.21 1.27
CA PRO A 221 9.78 5.49 0.79
C PRO A 221 8.93 4.22 0.76
N HIS A 222 7.61 4.37 0.88
CA HIS A 222 6.69 3.27 0.56
C HIS A 222 6.77 2.93 -0.93
N LEU A 223 6.69 1.64 -1.30
CA LEU A 223 6.86 1.20 -2.69
C LEU A 223 5.94 1.93 -3.69
N SER A 224 4.71 2.25 -3.28
CA SER A 224 3.77 2.96 -4.15
C SER A 224 4.25 4.36 -4.55
N LEU A 225 5.07 5.03 -3.74
CA LEU A 225 5.53 6.39 -4.00
C LEU A 225 6.41 6.50 -5.25
N PHE A 226 7.05 5.42 -5.68
CA PHE A 226 7.80 5.38 -6.94
C PHE A 226 6.93 5.54 -8.19
N ALA A 227 5.60 5.52 -8.06
CA ALA A 227 4.67 5.87 -9.13
C ALA A 227 4.47 7.40 -9.30
N ALA A 228 4.96 8.23 -8.38
CA ALA A 228 4.82 9.68 -8.44
C ALA A 228 5.79 10.30 -9.47
N ASP A 229 5.36 11.40 -10.11
CA ASP A 229 6.25 12.27 -10.89
C ASP A 229 7.09 13.16 -9.97
N SER A 230 6.54 13.56 -8.83
CA SER A 230 7.24 14.37 -7.83
C SER A 230 6.68 14.11 -6.45
N ILE A 231 7.56 14.08 -5.45
CA ILE A 231 7.19 14.04 -4.03
C ILE A 231 7.94 15.16 -3.33
N LYS A 232 7.23 15.94 -2.52
CA LYS A 232 7.80 17.04 -1.74
C LYS A 232 7.37 16.92 -0.29
N LEU A 233 8.35 16.82 0.61
CA LEU A 233 8.17 17.00 2.04
C LEU A 233 8.33 18.50 2.31
N GLU A 234 7.22 19.17 2.62
CA GLU A 234 7.20 20.58 3.00
C GLU A 234 6.92 20.68 4.50
N GLU A 235 7.15 21.85 5.12
CA GLU A 235 7.06 22.03 6.58
C GLU A 235 5.75 21.49 7.18
N ASP A 236 4.60 21.85 6.61
CA ASP A 236 3.28 21.46 7.14
C ASP A 236 2.59 20.33 6.37
N GLN A 237 3.11 19.92 5.22
CA GLN A 237 2.38 19.05 4.30
C GLN A 237 3.28 18.15 3.46
N LEU A 238 2.75 16.98 3.13
CA LEU A 238 3.28 16.13 2.06
C LEU A 238 2.57 16.50 0.76
N ARG A 239 3.35 16.75 -0.31
CA ARG A 239 2.79 16.92 -1.66
C ARG A 239 3.25 15.82 -2.60
N ILE A 240 2.31 15.23 -3.32
CA ILE A 240 2.57 14.24 -4.36
C ILE A 240 1.94 14.73 -5.66
N ASN A 241 2.72 14.80 -6.75
CA ASN A 241 2.28 15.32 -8.05
C ASN A 241 1.62 16.71 -7.96
N ASN A 242 2.13 17.58 -7.06
CA ASN A 242 1.56 18.89 -6.72
C ASN A 242 0.21 18.88 -5.98
N HIS A 243 -0.33 17.72 -5.61
CA HIS A 243 -1.49 17.59 -4.74
C HIS A 243 -1.05 17.52 -3.28
N GLU A 244 -1.71 18.26 -2.41
CA GLU A 244 -1.60 18.09 -0.96
C GLU A 244 -2.17 16.73 -0.56
N VAL A 245 -1.41 15.98 0.24
CA VAL A 245 -1.82 14.68 0.75
C VAL A 245 -2.21 14.85 2.22
N PRO A 246 -3.48 14.64 2.58
CA PRO A 246 -3.91 14.68 3.96
C PRO A 246 -3.15 13.65 4.80
N LEU A 247 -2.55 14.12 5.89
CA LEU A 247 -1.83 13.27 6.84
C LEU A 247 -2.62 13.17 8.15
N THR A 248 -2.57 12.00 8.76
CA THR A 248 -3.04 11.83 10.14
C THR A 248 -2.13 12.60 11.11
N LYS A 249 -2.54 12.71 12.38
CA LYS A 249 -1.68 13.28 13.44
C LYS A 249 -0.35 12.54 13.61
N ALA A 250 -0.27 11.28 13.17
CA ALA A 250 0.96 10.50 13.16
C ALA A 250 1.80 10.70 11.87
N GLY A 251 1.35 11.56 10.95
CA GLY A 251 2.00 11.80 9.66
C GLY A 251 1.85 10.67 8.65
N ARG A 252 0.80 9.86 8.79
CA ARG A 252 0.50 8.72 7.93
C ARG A 252 -0.59 9.06 6.92
N ILE A 253 -0.60 8.38 5.78
CA ILE A 253 -1.61 8.55 4.73
C ILE A 253 -2.75 7.57 4.99
N MET A 254 -4.00 8.05 4.98
CA MET A 254 -5.19 7.19 4.96
C MET A 254 -5.32 6.51 3.60
N ILE A 255 -5.50 5.19 3.58
CA ILE A 255 -5.65 4.46 2.31
C ILE A 255 -7.06 4.70 1.75
N ASN A 256 -7.16 5.23 0.53
CA ASN A 256 -8.43 5.30 -0.19
C ASN A 256 -8.79 3.93 -0.77
N HIS A 257 -9.23 3.03 0.11
CA HIS A 257 -9.59 1.67 -0.26
C HIS A 257 -10.63 1.63 -1.36
N ARG A 258 -10.52 0.64 -2.24
CA ARG A 258 -11.44 0.39 -3.34
C ARG A 258 -12.11 -0.96 -3.16
N ASN A 259 -13.27 -1.14 -3.80
CA ASN A 259 -13.96 -2.41 -3.79
C ASN A 259 -13.06 -3.53 -4.34
N PRO A 260 -12.84 -4.65 -3.61
CA PRO A 260 -12.02 -5.78 -4.06
C PRO A 260 -12.34 -6.27 -5.48
N ASP A 261 -13.62 -6.23 -5.85
CA ASP A 261 -14.09 -6.64 -7.18
C ASP A 261 -13.42 -5.86 -8.31
N TYR A 262 -13.05 -4.59 -8.08
CA TYR A 262 -12.36 -3.79 -9.09
C TYR A 262 -10.96 -4.33 -9.38
N PHE A 263 -10.28 -4.88 -8.38
CA PHE A 263 -8.96 -5.49 -8.57
C PHE A 263 -9.10 -6.82 -9.28
N TYR A 264 -10.01 -7.70 -8.85
CA TYR A 264 -10.22 -9.00 -9.50
C TYR A 264 -10.62 -8.87 -10.97
N LYS A 265 -11.45 -7.88 -11.32
CA LYS A 265 -11.86 -7.62 -12.71
C LYS A 265 -10.75 -7.04 -13.58
N ARG A 266 -9.73 -6.42 -12.99
CA ARG A 266 -8.66 -5.71 -13.71
C ARG A 266 -7.30 -6.39 -13.64
N ALA A 267 -7.09 -7.29 -12.69
CA ALA A 267 -5.89 -8.10 -12.61
C ALA A 267 -5.80 -9.00 -13.85
N MET A 268 -4.61 -9.07 -14.42
CA MET A 268 -4.32 -9.89 -15.58
C MET A 268 -3.33 -10.98 -15.18
N SER A 269 -3.59 -12.21 -15.63
CA SER A 269 -2.70 -13.34 -15.39
C SER A 269 -1.30 -13.07 -15.95
N LEU A 270 -0.29 -13.16 -15.08
CA LEU A 270 1.10 -12.93 -15.41
C LEU A 270 1.62 -13.95 -16.44
N ARG A 271 1.02 -15.16 -16.48
CA ARG A 271 1.27 -16.21 -17.48
C ARG A 271 1.39 -15.67 -18.89
N PHE A 272 0.42 -14.87 -19.33
CA PHE A 272 0.35 -14.43 -20.72
C PHE A 272 1.45 -13.42 -21.05
N PHE A 273 1.91 -12.64 -20.07
CA PHE A 273 3.00 -11.69 -20.25
C PHE A 273 4.34 -12.41 -20.33
N VAL A 274 4.58 -13.39 -19.43
CA VAL A 274 5.78 -14.23 -19.47
C VAL A 274 5.83 -15.02 -20.78
N GLN A 275 4.73 -15.66 -21.17
CA GLN A 275 4.68 -16.42 -22.42
C GLN A 275 4.97 -15.55 -23.65
N ARG A 276 4.38 -14.36 -23.76
CA ARG A 276 4.65 -13.42 -24.86
C ARG A 276 6.10 -12.95 -24.86
N ALA A 277 6.64 -12.62 -23.68
CA ALA A 277 8.03 -12.21 -23.52
C ALA A 277 9.00 -13.30 -24.03
N MET A 278 8.81 -14.54 -23.57
CA MET A 278 9.65 -15.67 -23.97
C MET A 278 9.55 -15.99 -25.47
N LEU A 279 8.36 -15.82 -26.05
CA LEU A 279 8.12 -16.03 -27.49
C LEU A 279 8.41 -14.78 -28.35
N LYS A 280 8.92 -13.69 -27.76
CA LYS A 280 9.17 -12.39 -28.44
C LYS A 280 7.95 -11.86 -29.19
N GLN A 281 6.74 -12.12 -28.69
CA GLN A 281 5.50 -11.59 -29.24
C GLN A 281 5.28 -10.15 -28.79
N PRO A 282 4.49 -9.32 -29.49
CA PRO A 282 4.20 -7.95 -29.04
C PRO A 282 3.32 -7.90 -27.77
N GLU A 283 3.57 -6.93 -26.87
CA GLU A 283 2.71 -6.68 -25.70
C GLU A 283 1.56 -5.70 -26.05
N PRO A 284 0.27 -6.11 -25.99
CA PRO A 284 -0.85 -5.25 -26.37
C PRO A 284 -1.59 -4.58 -25.19
N LYS A 285 -1.28 -4.89 -23.93
CA LYS A 285 -2.05 -4.45 -22.75
C LYS A 285 -1.39 -3.31 -21.96
N ILE A 286 -0.12 -3.01 -22.24
CA ILE A 286 0.66 -1.96 -21.57
C ILE A 286 0.96 -0.87 -22.59
N ASN A 287 0.69 0.37 -22.20
CA ASN A 287 0.93 1.57 -22.98
C ASN A 287 2.01 2.43 -22.31
N GLU A 288 2.50 3.40 -23.08
CA GLU A 288 3.46 4.37 -22.58
C GLU A 288 2.89 5.16 -21.40
N GLY A 289 3.71 5.30 -20.37
CA GLY A 289 3.35 5.98 -19.13
C GLY A 289 2.36 5.24 -18.22
N ASP A 290 1.97 4.00 -18.52
CA ASP A 290 1.26 3.16 -17.55
C ASP A 290 2.14 2.90 -16.31
N VAL A 291 1.54 2.60 -15.16
CA VAL A 291 2.27 2.06 -13.99
C VAL A 291 1.92 0.58 -13.88
N VAL A 292 2.94 -0.27 -14.00
CA VAL A 292 2.76 -1.73 -13.98
C VAL A 292 3.10 -2.24 -12.60
N ILE A 293 2.19 -2.97 -11.98
CA ILE A 293 2.35 -3.59 -10.67
C ILE A 293 2.36 -5.10 -10.87
N ILE A 294 3.43 -5.77 -10.45
CA ILE A 294 3.56 -7.22 -10.50
C ILE A 294 3.34 -7.77 -9.09
N LEU A 295 2.30 -8.57 -8.93
CA LEU A 295 1.88 -9.16 -7.68
C LEU A 295 2.18 -10.66 -7.70
N PHE A 296 3.21 -11.10 -6.98
CA PHE A 296 3.51 -12.52 -6.82
C PHE A 296 2.62 -13.22 -5.79
N ALA A 297 1.90 -12.44 -4.99
CA ALA A 297 1.09 -12.87 -3.87
C ALA A 297 -0.43 -12.72 -4.09
N PHE A 298 -0.90 -12.75 -5.33
CA PHE A 298 -2.30 -12.42 -5.64
C PHE A 298 -3.17 -13.67 -5.80
N ALA A 299 -4.15 -13.86 -4.92
CA ALA A 299 -5.22 -14.86 -5.01
C ALA A 299 -4.82 -16.35 -5.00
N THR A 300 -3.54 -16.71 -4.90
CA THR A 300 -3.03 -18.11 -4.93
C THR A 300 -2.83 -18.74 -3.54
N GLY A 301 -3.75 -18.48 -2.61
CA GLY A 301 -3.65 -19.01 -1.23
C GLY A 301 -2.48 -18.44 -0.42
N ASN A 302 -1.89 -17.33 -0.87
CA ASN A 302 -0.85 -16.64 -0.12
C ASN A 302 -1.43 -15.95 1.14
N THR A 303 -0.62 -15.83 2.18
CA THR A 303 -0.98 -15.33 3.52
C THR A 303 -0.64 -13.85 3.74
N ASP A 304 -0.31 -13.09 2.68
CA ASP A 304 0.03 -11.65 2.80
C ASP A 304 -1.23 -10.79 2.85
N PHE A 305 -2.00 -11.04 3.90
CA PHE A 305 -3.22 -10.33 4.23
C PHE A 305 -2.92 -9.36 5.37
N HIS A 306 -3.31 -8.10 5.18
CA HIS A 306 -3.21 -7.09 6.22
C HIS A 306 -4.55 -6.93 6.89
N GLU A 307 -4.56 -7.13 8.20
CA GLU A 307 -5.70 -6.81 9.04
C GLU A 307 -5.97 -5.30 9.02
N GLY A 308 -7.22 -4.95 9.27
CA GLY A 308 -7.63 -3.57 9.54
C GLY A 308 -8.38 -2.90 8.41
N GLY A 309 -8.41 -3.50 7.21
CA GLY A 309 -9.16 -2.97 6.08
C GLY A 309 -10.68 -2.88 6.29
N PRO A 310 -11.39 -1.98 5.59
CA PRO A 310 -12.83 -1.77 5.74
C PRO A 310 -13.69 -2.96 5.29
N PHE A 311 -13.11 -4.04 4.78
CA PHE A 311 -13.81 -5.25 4.39
C PHE A 311 -13.15 -6.52 4.97
N GLY A 312 -12.40 -6.35 6.06
CA GLY A 312 -11.60 -7.42 6.65
C GLY A 312 -10.16 -7.39 6.13
N ASP A 313 -9.54 -8.55 6.05
CA ASP A 313 -8.13 -8.61 5.70
C ASP A 313 -7.93 -8.39 4.19
N ILE A 314 -6.95 -7.56 3.83
CA ILE A 314 -6.74 -7.10 2.44
C ILE A 314 -5.39 -7.58 1.93
N PRO A 315 -5.30 -8.14 0.72
CA PRO A 315 -4.01 -8.42 0.10
C PRO A 315 -3.15 -7.16 -0.06
N GLY A 316 -1.89 -7.19 0.37
CA GLY A 316 -0.97 -6.03 0.29
C GLY A 316 -0.91 -5.38 -1.10
N GLY A 317 -0.86 -6.21 -2.16
CA GLY A 317 -0.89 -5.73 -3.54
C GLY A 317 -2.10 -4.87 -3.92
N MET A 318 -3.27 -5.08 -3.31
CA MET A 318 -4.45 -4.22 -3.53
C MET A 318 -4.28 -2.85 -2.86
N ILE A 319 -3.57 -2.80 -1.72
CA ILE A 319 -3.23 -1.56 -1.03
C ILE A 319 -2.25 -0.75 -1.89
N ILE A 320 -1.18 -1.38 -2.39
CA ILE A 320 -0.23 -0.72 -3.31
C ILE A 320 -0.97 -0.19 -4.54
N ALA A 321 -1.83 -0.99 -5.17
CA ALA A 321 -2.59 -0.57 -6.34
C ALA A 321 -3.58 0.59 -6.05
N SER A 322 -4.19 0.61 -4.86
CA SER A 322 -5.02 1.74 -4.41
C SER A 322 -4.18 3.02 -4.30
N MET A 323 -3.07 2.96 -3.58
CA MET A 323 -2.17 4.09 -3.40
C MET A 323 -1.61 4.62 -4.72
N VAL A 324 -1.17 3.74 -5.62
CA VAL A 324 -0.70 4.14 -6.95
C VAL A 324 -1.81 4.85 -7.72
N SER A 325 -3.06 4.37 -7.64
CA SER A 325 -4.19 5.04 -8.27
C SER A 325 -4.41 6.43 -7.69
N ASP A 326 -4.36 6.60 -6.37
CA ASP A 326 -4.54 7.90 -5.71
C ASP A 326 -3.40 8.88 -6.08
N ILE A 327 -2.16 8.38 -6.20
CA ILE A 327 -1.02 9.15 -6.70
C ILE A 327 -1.28 9.67 -8.12
N LEU A 328 -1.79 8.81 -9.00
CA LEU A 328 -2.04 9.15 -10.40
C LEU A 328 -3.24 10.09 -10.59
N ASP A 329 -4.28 9.93 -9.77
CA ASP A 329 -5.52 10.72 -9.86
C ASP A 329 -5.48 12.00 -9.02
N GLY A 330 -4.60 12.08 -8.01
CA GLY A 330 -4.61 13.13 -6.99
C GLY A 330 -5.82 13.05 -6.05
N THR A 331 -6.42 11.86 -5.91
CA THR A 331 -7.65 11.63 -5.13
C THR A 331 -7.36 11.01 -3.77
N TRP A 332 -7.11 11.88 -2.79
CA TRP A 332 -6.85 11.49 -1.41
C TRP A 332 -8.11 11.54 -0.54
N LEU A 333 -8.08 10.84 0.62
CA LEU A 333 -9.19 10.76 1.57
C LEU A 333 -9.21 11.91 2.58
#